data_AF-A0A199W4E7-F1
#
_entry.id   AF-A0A199W4E7-F1
#
_cell.length_a   1.000
_cell.length_b   1.000
_cell.length_c   1.000
_cell.angle_alpha   90.00
_cell.angle_beta   90.00
_cell.angle_gamma   90.00
#
_symmetry.space_group_name_H-M   'P 1'
#
loop_
_entity.id
_entity.type
_entity.pdbx_description
1 polymer ?
#
loop_
_entity_poly.entity_id
_entity_poly.type
_entity_poly.pdbx_seq_one_letter_code
_entity_poly.pdbx_strand_id
1 'polypeptide(L)'
;MAPLSGVYAKRPLCKGYLDEQFYQLEELQDEASPNFVEEVVALFFKDSLRLMSNIDQALEKHPRDFHRLDSLMHQLKGSVSSIGALRMKNECTLFKEHCDEQNIEGYVTNVLNSLSLSMFTCQRSFQKVKREHAALRQKLETYFQLLRQAGPAEKATRSGV
;
A
#
# COMPACT_ATOMS: atom_id res chain seq x y z
N MET A 1 -6.56 -0.51 31.51
CA MET A 1 -6.03 -0.81 30.17
C MET A 1 -6.40 -2.26 29.85
N ALA A 2 -7.56 -2.51 29.25
CA ALA A 2 -7.95 -3.86 28.83
C ALA A 2 -7.32 -4.15 27.47
N PRO A 3 -6.84 -5.37 27.18
CA PRO A 3 -6.17 -5.64 25.92
C PRO A 3 -7.18 -5.60 24.78
N LEU A 4 -6.78 -5.02 23.65
CA LEU A 4 -7.41 -5.09 22.33
C LEU A 4 -7.40 -6.53 21.77
N SER A 5 -7.82 -7.53 22.55
CA SER A 5 -7.68 -8.97 22.23
C SER A 5 -8.32 -9.35 20.89
N GLY A 6 -9.41 -8.68 20.52
CA GLY A 6 -10.09 -8.84 19.22
C GLY A 6 -9.34 -8.25 18.02
N VAL A 7 -8.44 -7.28 18.23
CA VAL A 7 -7.59 -6.67 17.19
C VAL A 7 -6.42 -7.60 16.89
N TYR A 8 -5.70 -8.04 17.93
CA TYR A 8 -4.56 -8.94 17.78
C TYR A 8 -4.94 -10.29 17.15
N ALA A 9 -6.15 -10.80 17.41
CA ALA A 9 -6.64 -12.06 16.83
C ALA A 9 -6.85 -12.00 15.30
N LYS A 10 -6.98 -10.80 14.70
CA LYS A 10 -7.30 -10.62 13.28
C LYS A 10 -6.11 -10.21 12.42
N ARG A 11 -4.98 -9.84 13.04
CA ARG A 11 -3.69 -9.57 12.37
C ARG A 11 -3.22 -10.66 11.39
N PRO A 12 -3.47 -11.97 11.61
CA PRO A 12 -3.04 -13.00 10.67
C PRO A 12 -3.56 -12.82 9.23
N LEU A 13 -4.70 -12.15 9.02
CA LEU A 13 -5.27 -11.90 7.69
C LEU A 13 -4.36 -11.06 6.78
N CYS A 14 -3.62 -10.15 7.40
CA CYS A 14 -2.72 -9.20 6.75
C CYS A 14 -1.24 -9.59 6.90
N LYS A 15 -0.95 -10.79 7.42
CA LYS A 15 0.42 -11.27 7.62
C LYS A 15 1.17 -11.29 6.28
N GLY A 16 2.32 -10.63 6.25
CA GLY A 16 3.14 -10.52 5.05
C GLY A 16 2.61 -9.55 3.99
N TYR A 17 1.52 -8.82 4.27
CA TYR A 17 1.03 -7.69 3.48
C TYR A 17 1.27 -6.36 4.19
N LEU A 18 1.21 -6.37 5.52
CA LEU A 18 1.50 -5.24 6.38
C LEU A 18 2.78 -5.49 7.19
N ASP A 19 3.54 -4.44 7.46
CA ASP A 19 4.70 -4.43 8.36
C ASP A 19 4.41 -3.69 9.67
N GLU A 20 5.43 -3.52 10.50
CA GLU A 20 5.33 -2.93 11.85
C GLU A 20 4.72 -1.52 11.87
N GLN A 21 4.82 -0.76 10.77
CA GLN A 21 4.21 0.57 10.68
C GLN A 21 2.70 0.52 10.86
N PHE A 22 2.04 -0.54 10.40
CA PHE A 22 0.60 -0.68 10.60
C PHE A 22 0.25 -0.87 12.08
N TYR A 23 1.07 -1.61 12.83
CA TYR A 23 0.83 -1.78 14.28
C TYR A 23 1.04 -0.48 15.03
N GLN A 24 1.98 0.37 14.61
CA GLN A 24 2.13 1.70 15.17
C GLN A 24 0.88 2.56 14.93
N LEU A 25 0.22 2.44 13.77
CA LEU A 25 -1.06 3.10 13.53
C LEU A 25 -2.17 2.56 14.46
N GLU A 26 -2.20 1.25 14.71
CA GLU A 26 -3.15 0.66 15.66
C GLU A 26 -2.95 1.17 17.10
N GLU A 27 -1.71 1.40 17.51
CA GLU A 27 -1.37 1.94 18.84
C GLU A 27 -1.78 3.41 19.03
N LEU A 28 -1.95 4.16 17.94
CA LEU A 28 -2.43 5.54 17.97
C LEU A 28 -3.96 5.64 18.13
N GLN A 29 -4.70 4.53 17.94
CA GLN A 29 -6.14 4.52 18.08
C GLN A 29 -6.57 4.40 19.54
N ASP A 30 -7.45 5.29 19.99
CA ASP A 30 -7.96 5.32 21.37
C ASP A 30 -9.49 5.54 21.44
N GLU A 31 -10.03 5.68 22.65
CA GLU A 31 -11.48 5.90 22.86
C GLU A 31 -11.96 7.25 22.31
N ALA A 32 -11.07 8.24 22.17
CA ALA A 32 -11.40 9.55 21.58
C ALA A 32 -11.41 9.51 20.05
N SER A 33 -10.71 8.53 19.45
CA SER A 33 -10.53 8.37 18.01
C SER A 33 -10.74 6.92 17.53
N PRO A 34 -11.91 6.30 17.81
CA PRO A 34 -12.10 4.85 17.66
C PRO A 34 -12.02 4.30 16.23
N ASN A 35 -12.04 5.17 15.21
CA ASN A 35 -11.96 4.80 13.80
C ASN A 35 -10.66 5.27 13.12
N PHE A 36 -9.68 5.77 13.88
CA PHE A 36 -8.46 6.38 13.34
C PHE A 36 -7.79 5.52 12.26
N VAL A 37 -7.59 4.22 12.53
CA VAL A 37 -6.90 3.33 11.58
C VAL A 37 -7.72 3.14 10.30
N GLU A 38 -9.04 2.99 10.42
CA GLU A 38 -9.93 2.82 9.27
C GLU A 38 -9.95 4.10 8.40
N GLU A 39 -9.94 5.29 9.03
CA GLU A 39 -9.87 6.58 8.34
C GLU A 39 -8.54 6.78 7.61
N VAL A 40 -7.41 6.45 8.26
CA VAL A 40 -6.07 6.51 7.64
C VAL A 40 -6.00 5.56 6.44
N VAL A 41 -6.51 4.34 6.57
CA VAL A 41 -6.54 3.36 5.48
C VAL A 41 -7.45 3.83 4.34
N ALA A 42 -8.61 4.41 4.65
CA ALA A 42 -9.52 4.95 3.63
C ALA A 42 -8.87 6.10 2.85
N LEU A 43 -8.17 7.00 3.55
CA LEU A 43 -7.41 8.09 2.93
C LEU A 43 -6.29 7.54 2.04
N PHE A 44 -5.53 6.57 2.53
CA PHE A 44 -4.50 5.87 1.73
C PHE A 44 -5.07 5.31 0.43
N PHE A 45 -6.19 4.60 0.46
CA PHE A 45 -6.77 4.03 -0.76
C PHE A 45 -7.24 5.10 -1.75
N LYS A 46 -7.80 6.21 -1.25
CA LYS A 46 -8.18 7.34 -2.08
C LYS A 46 -6.96 7.98 -2.78
N ASP A 47 -5.90 8.25 -2.02
CA ASP A 47 -4.70 8.89 -2.54
C ASP A 47 -3.90 8.00 -3.48
N SER A 48 -3.74 6.72 -3.12
CA SER A 48 -3.03 5.74 -3.95
C SER A 48 -3.73 5.50 -5.28
N LEU A 49 -5.07 5.46 -5.34
CA LEU A 49 -5.81 5.35 -6.60
C LEU A 49 -5.54 6.54 -7.53
N ARG A 50 -5.50 7.76 -6.98
CA ARG A 50 -5.15 8.96 -7.76
C ARG A 50 -3.72 8.88 -8.29
N LEU A 51 -2.76 8.49 -7.45
CA LEU A 51 -1.36 8.34 -7.87
C LEU A 51 -1.19 7.26 -8.93
N MET A 52 -1.85 6.11 -8.78
CA MET A 52 -1.83 5.03 -9.76
C MET A 52 -2.44 5.47 -11.10
N SER A 53 -3.54 6.23 -11.09
CA SER A 53 -4.12 6.81 -12.31
C SER A 53 -3.16 7.77 -13.01
N ASN A 54 -2.40 8.57 -12.24
CA ASN A 54 -1.38 9.46 -12.82
C ASN A 54 -0.23 8.67 -13.45
N ILE A 55 0.18 7.54 -12.85
CA ILE A 55 1.21 6.66 -13.40
C ILE A 55 0.70 5.99 -14.69
N ASP A 56 -0.54 5.49 -14.72
CA ASP A 56 -1.16 4.97 -15.95
C ASP A 56 -1.12 5.99 -17.08
N GLN A 57 -1.56 7.23 -16.81
CA GLN A 57 -1.56 8.30 -17.80
C GLN A 57 -0.14 8.67 -18.26
N ALA A 58 0.85 8.64 -17.37
CA ALA A 58 2.23 8.88 -17.72
C ALA A 58 2.78 7.76 -18.61
N LEU A 59 2.51 6.50 -18.29
CA LEU A 59 2.89 5.34 -19.11
C LEU A 59 2.20 5.35 -20.48
N GLU A 60 1.00 5.89 -20.60
CA GLU A 60 0.26 5.97 -21.87
C GLU A 60 0.71 7.16 -22.73
N LYS A 61 0.79 8.36 -22.15
CA LYS A 61 1.05 9.61 -22.89
C LYS A 61 2.53 9.90 -23.07
N HIS A 62 3.36 9.53 -22.09
CA HIS A 62 4.78 9.83 -22.05
C HIS A 62 5.59 8.62 -21.55
N PRO A 63 5.53 7.46 -22.23
CA PRO A 63 6.12 6.20 -21.77
C PRO A 63 7.64 6.23 -21.55
N ARG A 64 8.33 7.26 -22.05
CA ARG A 64 9.79 7.44 -21.95
C ARG A 64 10.19 8.55 -20.96
N ASP A 65 9.23 9.20 -20.32
CA ASP A 65 9.49 10.20 -19.27
C ASP A 65 9.74 9.49 -17.94
N PHE A 66 10.87 8.79 -17.85
CA PHE A 66 11.27 8.01 -16.68
C PHE A 66 11.47 8.88 -15.43
N HIS A 67 11.83 10.15 -15.60
CA HIS A 67 11.92 11.09 -14.49
C HIS A 67 10.53 11.36 -13.88
N ARG A 68 9.51 11.60 -14.71
CA ARG A 68 8.13 11.74 -14.23
C ARG A 68 7.59 10.46 -13.61
N LEU A 69 7.88 9.31 -14.22
CA LEU A 69 7.47 8.00 -13.67
C LEU A 69 8.11 7.74 -12.31
N ASP A 70 9.41 8.03 -12.16
CA ASP A 70 10.12 7.90 -10.88
C ASP A 70 9.51 8.82 -9.81
N SER A 71 9.26 10.09 -10.14
CA SER A 71 8.66 11.05 -9.20
C SER A 71 7.28 10.58 -8.71
N LEU A 72 6.43 10.11 -9.62
CA LEU A 72 5.10 9.59 -9.27
C LEU A 72 5.21 8.30 -8.43
N MET A 73 6.13 7.41 -8.77
CA MET A 73 6.34 6.17 -8.00
C MET A 73 6.91 6.45 -6.61
N HIS A 74 7.80 7.43 -6.48
CA HIS A 74 8.33 7.87 -5.19
C HIS A 74 7.21 8.36 -4.26
N GLN A 75 6.29 9.17 -4.79
CA GLN A 75 5.11 9.63 -4.04
C GLN A 75 4.22 8.46 -3.61
N LEU A 76 3.96 7.50 -4.53
CA LEU A 76 3.19 6.30 -4.20
C LEU A 76 3.89 5.47 -3.12
N LYS A 77 5.20 5.25 -3.23
CA LYS A 77 6.01 4.54 -2.23
C LYS A 77 5.93 5.21 -0.86
N GLY A 78 5.97 6.54 -0.79
CA GLY A 78 5.77 7.29 0.46
C GLY A 78 4.41 7.01 1.08
N SER A 79 3.34 7.12 0.30
CA SER A 79 1.97 6.81 0.74
C SER A 79 1.83 5.36 1.21
N VAL A 80 2.35 4.40 0.46
CA VAL A 80 2.40 2.96 0.80
C VAL A 80 3.16 2.71 2.09
N SER A 81 4.27 3.42 2.31
CA SER A 81 5.07 3.27 3.52
C SER A 81 4.34 3.79 4.75
N SER A 82 3.51 4.83 4.62
CA SER A 82 2.77 5.43 5.74
C SER A 82 1.79 4.48 6.43
N ILE A 83 1.27 3.48 5.71
CA ILE A 83 0.35 2.45 6.26
C ILE A 83 1.02 1.10 6.47
N GLY A 84 2.33 0.99 6.23
CA GLY A 84 3.05 -0.27 6.33
C GLY A 84 2.72 -1.30 5.25
N ALA A 85 2.28 -0.88 4.05
CA ALA A 85 1.89 -1.78 2.97
C ALA A 85 3.11 -2.46 2.30
N LEU A 86 3.67 -3.46 2.98
CA LEU A 86 4.95 -4.09 2.69
C LEU A 86 5.09 -4.60 1.26
N ARG A 87 4.13 -5.36 0.74
CA ARG A 87 4.25 -5.94 -0.61
C ARG A 87 4.21 -4.88 -1.69
N MET A 88 3.30 -3.93 -1.55
CA MET A 88 3.28 -2.76 -2.43
C MET A 88 4.59 -1.98 -2.35
N LYS A 89 5.17 -1.80 -1.16
CA LYS A 89 6.44 -1.08 -0.96
C LYS A 89 7.58 -1.75 -1.70
N ASN A 90 7.61 -3.08 -1.69
CA ASN A 90 8.60 -3.88 -2.42
C ASN A 90 8.43 -3.71 -3.93
N GLU A 91 7.20 -3.82 -4.44
CA GLU A 91 6.94 -3.64 -5.88
C GLU A 91 7.20 -2.20 -6.35
N CYS A 92 6.92 -1.19 -5.52
CA CYS A 92 7.28 0.21 -5.83
C CYS A 92 8.81 0.41 -5.88
N THR A 93 9.55 -0.30 -5.03
CA THR A 93 11.02 -0.24 -5.02
C THR A 93 11.59 -0.90 -6.27
N LEU A 94 11.09 -2.09 -6.63
CA LEU A 94 11.45 -2.74 -7.88
C LEU A 94 11.12 -1.87 -9.10
N PHE A 95 9.93 -1.25 -9.16
CA PHE A 95 9.59 -0.34 -10.26
C PHE A 95 10.60 0.80 -10.42
N LYS A 96 10.99 1.42 -9.29
CA LYS A 96 11.96 2.51 -9.27
C LYS A 96 13.33 2.06 -9.79
N GLU A 97 13.81 0.89 -9.37
CA GLU A 97 15.06 0.31 -9.87
C GLU A 97 15.04 0.17 -11.40
N HIS A 98 13.94 -0.31 -11.99
CA HIS A 98 13.81 -0.38 -13.45
C HIS A 98 13.78 1.01 -14.12
N CYS A 99 13.26 2.04 -13.48
CA CYS A 99 13.32 3.41 -14.01
C CYS A 99 14.74 3.99 -13.93
N ASP A 100 15.44 3.74 -12.82
CA ASP A 100 16.79 4.25 -12.56
C ASP A 100 17.83 3.58 -13.49
N GLU A 101 17.75 2.26 -13.70
CA GLU A 101 18.59 1.55 -14.67
C GLU A 101 18.47 2.13 -16.08
N GLN A 102 17.24 2.52 -16.47
CA GLN A 102 16.95 3.06 -17.80
C GLN A 102 17.32 4.53 -17.93
N ASN A 103 17.25 5.30 -16.83
CA ASN A 103 17.82 6.63 -16.79
C ASN A 103 19.33 6.58 -17.08
N ILE A 104 20.05 5.60 -16.53
CA ILE A 104 21.50 5.44 -16.74
C ILE A 104 21.83 4.87 -18.13
N GLU A 105 21.14 3.81 -18.56
CA GLU A 105 21.36 3.14 -19.85
C GLU A 105 21.01 4.07 -21.03
N GLY A 106 19.98 4.91 -20.89
CA GLY A 106 19.54 5.89 -21.89
C GLY A 106 20.56 6.99 -22.19
N TYR A 107 21.48 7.32 -21.26
CA TYR A 107 22.58 8.24 -21.54
C TYR A 107 23.74 7.58 -22.33
N VAL A 108 23.89 6.26 -22.24
CA VAL A 108 25.08 5.54 -22.75
C VAL A 108 24.83 4.84 -24.09
N THR A 109 23.57 4.51 -24.44
CA THR A 109 23.29 3.61 -25.58
C THR A 109 22.24 4.16 -26.56
N ASN A 110 22.66 4.48 -27.79
CA ASN A 110 21.82 4.87 -28.94
C ASN A 110 21.36 3.66 -29.81
N VAL A 111 20.99 2.52 -29.22
CA VAL A 111 20.64 1.32 -30.01
C VAL A 111 19.15 1.00 -29.95
N LEU A 112 18.53 1.06 -31.13
CA LEU A 112 17.08 0.98 -31.41
C LEU A 112 16.37 -0.34 -31.03
N ASN A 113 17.00 -1.23 -30.26
CA ASN A 113 16.43 -2.53 -29.87
C ASN A 113 16.20 -2.73 -28.35
N SER A 114 16.62 -1.81 -27.46
CA SER A 114 16.35 -1.89 -26.00
C SER A 114 15.04 -1.20 -25.53
N LEU A 115 14.51 -0.25 -26.30
CA LEU A 115 13.44 0.66 -25.85
C LEU A 115 12.05 0.02 -25.69
N SER A 116 11.73 -1.05 -26.43
CA SER A 116 10.46 -1.77 -26.23
C SER A 116 10.47 -2.66 -24.98
N LEU A 117 11.64 -3.17 -24.57
CA LEU A 117 11.76 -4.02 -23.38
C LEU A 117 11.61 -3.22 -22.08
N SER A 118 12.12 -1.99 -22.04
CA SER A 118 12.12 -1.17 -20.82
C SER A 118 10.73 -0.65 -20.45
N MET A 119 9.97 -0.16 -21.44
CA MET A 119 8.57 0.23 -21.24
C MET A 119 7.73 -0.98 -20.80
N PHE A 120 7.94 -2.15 -21.43
CA PHE A 120 7.23 -3.37 -21.07
C PHE A 120 7.54 -3.80 -19.63
N THR A 121 8.79 -3.62 -19.18
CA THR A 121 9.20 -3.94 -17.81
C THR A 121 8.58 -2.99 -16.79
N CYS A 122 8.57 -1.68 -17.04
CA CYS A 122 7.89 -0.71 -16.17
C CYS A 122 6.38 -0.99 -16.11
N GLN A 123 5.74 -1.22 -17.25
CA GLN A 123 4.31 -1.60 -17.30
C GLN A 123 4.05 -2.88 -16.50
N ARG A 124 4.88 -3.93 -16.69
CA ARG A 124 4.74 -5.20 -15.97
C ARG A 124 4.92 -5.03 -14.46
N SER A 125 5.92 -4.25 -14.03
CA SER A 125 6.15 -3.95 -12.62
C SER A 125 4.96 -3.16 -12.04
N PHE A 126 4.46 -2.17 -12.77
CA PHE A 126 3.29 -1.41 -12.33
C PHE A 126 2.03 -2.28 -12.22
N GLN A 127 1.83 -3.24 -13.11
CA GLN A 127 0.74 -4.23 -12.97
C GLN A 127 0.85 -5.05 -11.68
N LYS A 128 2.06 -5.35 -11.19
CA LYS A 128 2.23 -6.00 -9.88
C LYS A 128 1.83 -5.06 -8.74
N VAL A 129 2.21 -3.78 -8.80
CA VAL A 129 1.75 -2.76 -7.82
C VAL A 129 0.22 -2.72 -7.75
N LYS A 130 -0.48 -2.74 -8.89
CA LYS A 130 -1.96 -2.77 -8.93
C LYS A 130 -2.54 -4.03 -8.29
N ARG A 131 -1.93 -5.20 -8.52
CA ARG A 131 -2.40 -6.47 -7.93
C ARG A 131 -2.24 -6.47 -6.41
N GLU A 132 -1.09 -6.02 -5.92
CA GLU A 132 -0.85 -5.94 -4.48
C GLU A 132 -1.74 -4.89 -3.81
N HIS A 133 -2.05 -3.78 -4.50
CA HIS A 133 -3.04 -2.80 -4.04
C HIS A 133 -4.43 -3.41 -3.87
N ALA A 134 -4.94 -4.10 -4.89
CA ALA A 134 -6.25 -4.73 -4.85
C ALA A 134 -6.32 -5.83 -3.77
N ALA A 135 -5.27 -6.65 -3.65
CA ALA A 135 -5.18 -7.70 -2.64
C ALA A 135 -5.16 -7.12 -1.22
N LEU A 136 -4.38 -6.05 -0.99
CA LEU A 136 -4.31 -5.37 0.30
C LEU A 136 -5.67 -4.77 0.66
N ARG A 137 -6.35 -4.13 -0.31
CA ARG A 137 -7.68 -3.55 -0.12
C ARG A 137 -8.68 -4.57 0.37
N GLN A 138 -8.80 -5.71 -0.32
CA GLN A 138 -9.71 -6.78 0.06
C GLN A 138 -9.42 -7.30 1.48
N LYS A 139 -8.14 -7.43 1.84
CA LYS A 139 -7.70 -7.88 3.17
C LYS A 139 -8.08 -6.90 4.27
N LEU A 140 -7.82 -5.61 4.06
CA LEU A 140 -8.16 -4.57 5.02
C LEU A 140 -9.68 -4.39 5.15
N GLU A 141 -10.44 -4.48 4.06
CA GLU A 141 -11.91 -4.49 4.10
C GLU A 141 -12.43 -5.65 4.96
N THR A 142 -11.89 -6.85 4.77
CA THR A 142 -12.24 -8.03 5.59
C THR A 142 -11.82 -7.83 7.05
N TYR A 143 -10.63 -7.28 7.28
CA TYR A 143 -10.10 -7.00 8.61
C TYR A 143 -11.03 -6.08 9.40
N PHE A 144 -11.41 -4.93 8.83
CA PHE A 144 -12.32 -3.98 9.48
C PHE A 144 -13.75 -4.53 9.62
N GLN A 145 -14.24 -5.30 8.65
CA GLN A 145 -15.53 -5.97 8.77
C GLN A 145 -15.57 -6.92 9.97
N LEU A 146 -14.51 -7.72 10.15
CA LEU A 146 -14.40 -8.61 11.31
C LEU A 146 -14.23 -7.83 12.61
N LEU A 147 -13.47 -6.73 12.63
CA LEU A 147 -13.36 -5.83 13.78
C LEU A 147 -14.73 -5.35 14.27
N ARG A 148 -15.59 -4.88 13.35
CA ARG A 148 -16.95 -4.46 13.67
C ARG A 148 -17.83 -5.57 14.23
N GLN A 149 -17.66 -6.81 13.76
CA GLN A 149 -18.46 -7.95 14.23
C GLN A 149 -18.09 -8.43 15.64
N ALA A 150 -16.85 -8.22 16.07
CA ALA A 150 -16.40 -8.61 17.41
C ALA A 150 -16.55 -7.44 18.40
N GLY A 151 -17.75 -6.84 18.49
CA GLY A 151 -18.06 -5.73 19.39
C GLY A 151 -17.55 -5.90 20.83
N PRO A 152 -17.58 -4.85 21.66
CA PRO A 152 -16.86 -4.80 22.93
C PRO A 152 -17.14 -6.05 23.76
N ALA A 153 -16.08 -6.82 24.03
CA ALA A 153 -16.15 -8.06 24.78
C ALA A 153 -17.04 -7.87 26.01
N GLU A 154 -18.03 -8.75 26.15
CA GLU A 154 -19.04 -8.74 27.21
C GLU A 154 -18.45 -8.24 28.53
N LYS A 155 -18.92 -7.09 29.01
CA LYS A 155 -18.88 -6.79 30.44
C LYS A 155 -19.79 -7.80 31.11
N ALA A 156 -19.27 -8.99 31.40
CA ALA A 156 -19.85 -9.91 32.36
C ALA A 156 -19.67 -9.31 33.76
N THR A 157 -20.40 -8.24 34.06
CA THR A 157 -20.77 -7.92 35.43
C THR A 157 -21.71 -9.01 35.89
N ARG A 158 -21.17 -10.05 36.53
CA ARG A 158 -21.96 -10.82 37.48
C ARG A 158 -21.82 -10.15 38.84
N SER A 159 -22.67 -9.15 39.04
CA SER A 159 -23.00 -8.60 40.36
C SER A 159 -24.18 -9.40 40.91
N GLY A 160 -24.09 -9.87 42.17
CA GLY A 160 -25.14 -10.58 42.93
C GLY A 160 -25.35 -12.02 42.46
N VAL A 161 -25.30 -13.06 43.31
CA VAL A 161 -25.70 -13.21 44.71
C VAL A 161 -24.67 -14.07 45.44
#